data_AF-A0A3C0TJW8-F1
#
_entry.id   AF-A0A3C0TJW8-F1
#
_cell.length_a   1.000
_cell.length_b   1.000
_cell.length_c   1.000
_cell.angle_alpha   90.00
_cell.angle_beta   90.00
_cell.angle_gamma   90.00
#
_symmetry.space_group_name_H-M   'P 1'
#
loop_
_entity.id
_entity.type
_entity.pdbx_description
1 polymer ?
#
loop_
_entity_poly.entity_id
_entity_poly.type
_entity_poly.pdbx_seq_one_letter_code
_entity_poly.pdbx_strand_id
1 'polypeptide(L)'
;MQHYVKGLTCVECGREYPVEPVYVCEFCFGPLEVTYDYGAIKKDMTKKKIASRPYHMWRYRELLPIDHDPVTGFDTGFTPL
;
A
#
# COMPACT_ATOMS: atom_id res chain seq x y z
N MET A 1 15.08 -1.44 3.38
CA MET A 1 13.78 -1.65 2.71
C MET A 1 12.79 -0.79 3.46
N GLN A 2 12.25 0.26 2.83
CA GLN A 2 11.42 1.24 3.55
C GLN A 2 9.97 0.76 3.54
N HIS A 3 9.43 0.54 4.73
CA HIS A 3 8.05 0.11 4.96
C HIS A 3 7.18 1.37 5.11
N TYR A 4 6.32 1.64 4.12
CA TYR A 4 5.45 2.81 4.15
C TYR A 4 4.12 2.54 4.86
N VAL A 5 3.80 1.28 5.16
CA VAL A 5 2.62 0.92 5.92
C VAL A 5 2.88 1.17 7.41
N LYS A 6 1.93 1.78 8.12
CA LYS A 6 1.98 1.99 9.58
C LYS A 6 1.16 0.98 10.35
N GLY A 7 0.11 0.45 9.75
CA GLY A 7 -0.86 -0.42 10.40
C GLY A 7 -2.16 -0.47 9.60
N LEU A 8 -3.21 -0.93 10.25
CA LEU A 8 -4.57 -0.89 9.73
C LEU A 8 -5.43 0.02 10.62
N THR A 9 -6.43 0.68 10.04
CA THR A 9 -7.38 1.51 10.77
C THR A 9 -8.80 1.16 10.36
N CYS A 10 -9.70 1.00 11.33
CA CYS A 10 -11.11 0.82 11.04
C CYS A 10 -11.71 2.11 10.47
N VAL A 11 -12.36 2.00 9.30
CA VAL A 11 -12.99 3.14 8.63
C VAL A 11 -14.14 3.73 9.46
N GLU A 12 -14.86 2.88 10.19
CA GLU A 12 -16.07 3.29 10.94
C GLU A 12 -15.75 3.90 12.30
N CYS A 13 -14.82 3.31 13.05
CA CYS A 13 -14.57 3.70 14.45
C CYS A 13 -13.16 4.24 14.71
N GLY A 14 -12.27 4.24 13.71
CA GLY A 14 -10.91 4.79 13.82
C GLY A 14 -9.95 3.97 14.68
N ARG A 15 -10.33 2.77 15.14
CA ARG A 15 -9.43 1.92 15.92
C ARG A 15 -8.26 1.45 15.05
N GLU A 16 -7.06 1.58 15.61
CA GLU A 16 -5.81 1.13 14.99
C GLU A 16 -5.50 -0.33 15.33
N TYR A 17 -4.90 -1.02 14.37
CA TYR A 17 -4.48 -2.42 14.44
C TYR A 17 -3.07 -2.57 13.84
N PRO A 18 -2.30 -3.57 14.30
CA PRO A 18 -1.06 -3.96 13.64
C PRO A 18 -1.30 -4.46 12.20
N VAL A 19 -0.24 -4.55 11.41
CA VAL A 19 -0.29 -5.16 10.07
C VAL A 19 -0.43 -6.67 10.21
N GLU A 20 -1.64 -7.17 10.03
CA GLU A 20 -2.01 -8.57 10.20
C GLU A 20 -3.03 -8.99 9.13
N PRO A 21 -3.23 -10.30 8.86
CA PRO A 21 -4.21 -10.79 7.90
C PRO A 21 -5.65 -10.71 8.45
N VAL A 22 -6.04 -9.53 8.92
CA VAL A 22 -7.37 -9.18 9.45
C VAL A 22 -7.96 -8.06 8.60
N TYR A 23 -9.26 -8.14 8.35
CA TYR A 23 -9.96 -7.20 7.47
C TYR A 23 -11.24 -6.63 8.10
N VAL A 24 -11.60 -7.08 9.31
CA VAL A 24 -12.80 -6.68 10.05
C VAL A 24 -12.41 -6.24 11.45
N CYS A 25 -12.97 -5.11 11.88
CA CYS A 25 -12.85 -4.63 13.26
C CYS A 25 -13.66 -5.50 14.22
N GLU A 26 -13.03 -6.02 15.27
CA GLU A 26 -13.69 -6.90 16.25
C GLU A 26 -14.74 -6.19 17.13
N PHE A 27 -14.76 -4.86 17.12
CA PHE A 27 -15.65 -4.05 17.98
C PHE A 27 -16.90 -3.54 17.29
N CYS A 28 -16.80 -3.18 16.00
CA CYS A 28 -17.92 -2.59 15.25
C CYS A 28 -18.21 -3.33 13.94
N PHE A 29 -17.46 -4.38 13.61
CA PHE A 29 -17.58 -5.15 12.37
C PHE A 29 -17.38 -4.33 11.07
N GLY A 30 -16.85 -3.11 11.19
CA GLY A 30 -16.47 -2.28 10.05
C GLY A 30 -15.18 -2.75 9.37
N PRO A 31 -14.95 -2.35 8.10
CA PRO A 31 -13.75 -2.72 7.36
C PRO A 31 -12.49 -2.07 7.95
N LEU A 32 -11.37 -2.77 7.87
CA LEU A 32 -10.04 -2.25 8.16
C LEU A 32 -9.35 -1.82 6.85
N GLU A 33 -8.74 -0.65 6.85
CA GLU A 33 -7.95 -0.13 5.73
C GLU A 33 -6.49 0.08 6.11
N VAL A 34 -5.60 -0.04 5.12
CA VAL A 34 -4.16 0.16 5.31
C VAL A 34 -3.86 1.64 5.58
N THR A 35 -3.16 1.90 6.67
CA THR A 35 -2.67 3.24 7.05
C THR A 35 -1.23 3.41 6.58
N TYR A 36 -0.92 4.53 5.92
CA TYR A 36 0.40 4.78 5.32
C TYR A 36 1.13 5.99 5.92
N ASP A 37 2.46 5.99 5.84
CA ASP A 37 3.30 7.17 5.98
C ASP A 37 3.32 8.01 4.69
N TYR A 38 2.29 8.81 4.49
CA TYR A 38 2.24 9.72 3.34
C TYR A 38 3.37 10.76 3.33
N GLY A 39 3.95 11.09 4.48
CA GLY A 39 5.09 11.99 4.58
C GLY A 39 6.36 11.38 3.97
N ALA A 40 6.62 10.11 4.26
CA ALA A 40 7.71 9.35 3.66
C ALA A 40 7.44 9.07 2.17
N ILE A 41 6.22 8.63 1.81
CA ILE A 41 5.85 8.38 0.41
C ILE A 41 6.05 9.64 -0.44
N LYS A 42 5.62 10.81 0.04
CA LYS A 42 5.77 12.07 -0.70
C LYS A 42 7.23 12.44 -0.99
N LYS A 43 8.16 12.06 -0.09
CA LYS A 43 9.60 12.31 -0.28
C LYS A 43 10.20 11.35 -1.31
N ASP A 44 9.78 10.09 -1.27
CA ASP A 44 10.43 9.03 -2.06
C ASP A 44 9.79 8.76 -3.41
N MET A 45 8.49 9.03 -3.54
CA MET A 45 7.70 8.82 -4.75
C MET A 45 7.53 10.14 -5.51
N THR A 46 8.37 10.33 -6.53
CA THR A 46 8.28 11.50 -7.43
C THR A 46 7.81 11.09 -8.82
N LYS A 47 7.21 12.04 -9.55
CA LYS A 47 6.80 11.82 -10.96
C LYS A 47 7.95 11.32 -11.82
N LYS A 48 9.17 11.88 -11.63
CA LYS A 48 10.38 11.47 -12.35
C LYS A 48 10.76 10.01 -12.07
N LYS A 49 10.70 9.58 -10.80
CA LYS A 49 11.01 8.21 -10.39
C LYS A 49 9.97 7.20 -10.87
N ILE A 50 8.69 7.58 -10.87
CA ILE A 50 7.60 6.77 -11.46
C ILE A 50 7.81 6.62 -12.97
N ALA A 51 8.16 7.70 -13.67
CA ALA A 51 8.38 7.71 -15.12
C ALA A 51 9.60 6.89 -15.56
N SER A 52 10.64 6.78 -14.72
CA SER A 52 11.84 6.00 -15.03
C SER A 52 11.68 4.49 -14.81
N ARG A 53 10.56 4.04 -14.25
CA ARG A 53 10.29 2.62 -13.97
C ARG A 53 9.52 1.97 -15.13
N PRO A 54 9.63 0.64 -15.32
CA PRO A 54 8.88 -0.06 -16.35
C PRO A 54 7.36 0.11 -16.20
N TYR A 55 6.64 -0.08 -17.32
CA TYR A 55 5.19 0.08 -17.41
C TYR A 55 4.43 -1.13 -16.87
N HIS A 56 4.43 -1.27 -15.54
CA HIS A 56 3.64 -2.25 -14.80
C HIS A 56 3.23 -1.64 -13.44
N MET A 57 2.33 -2.28 -12.69
CA MET A 57 1.82 -1.77 -11.41
C MET A 57 2.91 -1.51 -10.37
N TRP A 58 4.02 -2.27 -10.39
CA TRP A 58 5.12 -2.12 -9.43
C TRP A 58 5.87 -0.79 -9.53
N ARG A 59 5.59 0.03 -10.55
CA ARG A 59 6.11 1.40 -10.62
C ARG A 59 5.60 2.29 -9.48
N TYR A 60 4.53 1.88 -8.79
CA TYR A 60 3.92 2.55 -7.66
C TYR A 60 4.22 1.85 -6.32
N ARG A 61 5.33 1.11 -6.22
CA ARG A 61 5.70 0.29 -5.04
C ARG A 61 5.55 0.97 -3.68
N GLU A 62 5.75 2.28 -3.59
CA GLU A 62 5.59 3.03 -2.34
C GLU A 62 4.13 3.05 -1.82
N LEU A 63 3.15 2.78 -2.68
CA LEU A 63 1.72 2.71 -2.37
C LEU A 63 1.19 1.27 -2.26
N LEU A 64 2.05 0.26 -2.41
CA LEU A 64 1.64 -1.14 -2.35
C LEU A 64 1.95 -1.70 -0.95
N PRO A 65 0.98 -2.36 -0.28
CA PRO A 65 1.15 -2.85 1.08
C PRO A 65 1.88 -4.20 1.10
N ILE A 66 3.15 -4.21 0.68
CA ILE A 66 4.00 -5.42 0.67
C ILE A 66 5.36 -5.13 1.31
N ASP A 67 5.87 -6.11 2.07
CA ASP A 67 7.14 -6.01 2.79
C ASP A 67 8.37 -6.32 1.92
N HIS A 68 8.13 -7.04 0.83
CA HIS A 68 9.17 -7.62 -0.02
C HIS A 68 8.87 -7.33 -1.50
N ASP A 69 9.85 -7.60 -2.36
CA ASP A 69 9.64 -7.55 -3.79
C ASP A 69 8.56 -8.56 -4.22
N PRO A 70 7.81 -8.28 -5.30
CA PRO A 70 6.75 -9.16 -5.77
C PRO A 70 7.29 -10.56 -6.09
N VAL A 71 6.53 -11.57 -5.70
CA VAL A 71 6.85 -12.98 -6.00
C VAL A 71 6.24 -13.45 -7.33
N THR A 72 5.27 -12.71 -7.87
CA THR A 72 4.57 -13.03 -9.12
C THR A 72 3.94 -11.76 -9.72
N GLY A 73 3.39 -11.86 -10.94
CA GLY A 73 2.68 -10.76 -11.58
C GLY A 73 3.59 -9.60 -12.01
N PHE A 74 4.82 -9.90 -12.41
CA PHE A 74 5.86 -8.90 -12.74
C PHE A 74 5.42 -7.89 -13.81
N ASP A 75 4.56 -8.32 -14.74
CA ASP A 75 4.06 -7.50 -15.84
C ASP A 75 2.60 -7.05 -15.67
N THR A 76 2.01 -7.24 -14.47
CA THR A 76 0.61 -6.88 -14.21
C THR A 76 0.39 -5.36 -14.28
N GLY A 77 -0.71 -4.94 -14.91
CA GLY A 77 -1.10 -3.53 -15.06
C GLY A 77 -0.87 -3.01 -16.48
N PHE A 78 -1.14 -1.71 -16.70
CA PHE A 78 -1.00 -1.08 -18.02
C PHE A 78 -1.83 -1.75 -19.13
N THR A 79 -2.97 -2.35 -18.77
CA THR A 79 -3.95 -2.85 -19.72
C THR A 79 -4.42 -1.70 -20.63
N PRO A 80 -4.48 -1.90 -21.96
CA PRO A 80 -5.05 -0.92 -22.88
C PRO A 80 -6.45 -0.48 -22.45
N LEU A 81 -6.75 0.81 -22.62
CA LEU A 81 -8.05 1.42 -22.33
C LEU A 81 -8.93 1.48 -23.57
#